data_AF-A0A0F9Q6P7-F1
#
_entry.id   AF-A0A0F9Q6P7-F1
#
_cell.length_a   1.000
_cell.length_b   1.000
_cell.length_c   1.000
_cell.angle_alpha   90.00
_cell.angle_beta   90.00
_cell.angle_gamma   90.00
#
_symmetry.space_group_name_H-M   'P 1'
#
loop_
_entity.id
_entity.type
_entity.pdbx_description
1 polymer ?
#
loop_
_entity_poly.entity_id
_entity_poly.type
_entity_poly.pdbx_seq_one_letter_code
_entity_poly.pdbx_strand_id
1 'polypeptide(L)'
;MKLSLYQKLAISLVVIFCFICALVYGWSKQLELTSKHHAEQNLHLALAEHLVQDNPLIKEGVYDYKALENLFHTLMLLGPAFEFYFVDETGKILTYSAKPGKVKRTHISLTPLKRLINDPSAAPIYGDNPRNKEQQKIFSAAPVFNQDKLQGYLYVIIGGEAYDTSLSTVKNNDKLWLAALWLGSALAFLFIAMLILLRFFTNP
;
A
#
# COMPACT_ATOMS: atom_id res chain seq x y z
N MET A 1 -50.29 -2.47 13.79
CA MET A 1 -50.66 -1.42 12.81
C MET A 1 -50.16 -1.86 11.44
N LYS A 2 -51.02 -1.94 10.40
CA LYS A 2 -50.62 -2.36 9.05
C LYS A 2 -49.96 -1.16 8.35
N LEU A 3 -48.70 -1.30 7.95
CA LEU A 3 -47.97 -0.28 7.17
C LEU A 3 -48.73 0.02 5.88
N SER A 4 -48.93 1.31 5.61
CA SER A 4 -49.49 1.81 4.34
C SER A 4 -48.61 1.35 3.16
N LEU A 5 -49.21 1.13 1.99
CA LEU A 5 -48.49 0.76 0.76
C LEU A 5 -47.34 1.75 0.47
N TYR A 6 -47.58 3.03 0.73
CA TYR A 6 -46.58 4.10 0.61
C TYR A 6 -45.40 3.92 1.58
N GLN A 7 -45.67 3.59 2.84
CA GLN A 7 -44.61 3.37 3.84
C GLN A 7 -43.75 2.17 3.47
N LYS A 8 -44.34 1.11 2.90
CA LYS A 8 -43.59 -0.05 2.40
C LYS A 8 -42.68 0.32 1.23
N LEU A 9 -43.18 1.12 0.29
CA LEU A 9 -42.40 1.57 -0.87
C LEU A 9 -41.25 2.51 -0.45
N ALA A 10 -41.52 3.45 0.46
CA ALA A 10 -40.53 4.36 1.02
C ALA A 10 -39.43 3.60 1.76
N ILE A 11 -39.79 2.69 2.68
CA ILE A 11 -38.80 1.88 3.41
C ILE A 11 -37.95 1.05 2.45
N SER A 12 -38.57 0.46 1.41
CA SER A 12 -37.83 -0.29 0.40
C SER A 12 -36.83 0.58 -0.35
N LEU A 13 -37.21 1.80 -0.74
CA LEU A 13 -36.33 2.73 -1.43
C LEU A 13 -35.14 3.16 -0.53
N VAL A 14 -35.39 3.44 0.75
CA VAL A 14 -34.34 3.79 1.71
C VAL A 14 -33.35 2.65 1.90
N VAL A 15 -33.84 1.42 2.05
CA VAL A 15 -32.98 0.24 2.19
C VAL A 15 -32.11 0.05 0.95
N ILE A 16 -32.68 0.19 -0.25
CA ILE A 16 -31.94 0.10 -1.51
C ILE A 16 -30.91 1.21 -1.63
N PHE A 17 -31.25 2.45 -1.26
CA PHE A 17 -30.32 3.58 -1.29
C PHE A 17 -29.14 3.37 -0.34
N CYS A 18 -29.40 2.99 0.92
CA CYS A 18 -28.36 2.67 1.89
C CYS A 18 -27.45 1.53 1.41
N PHE A 19 -28.03 0.51 0.76
CA PHE A 19 -27.26 -0.59 0.18
C PHE A 19 -26.34 -0.09 -0.95
N ILE A 20 -26.84 0.74 -1.86
CA ILE A 20 -26.03 1.34 -2.94
C ILE A 20 -24.91 2.22 -2.36
N CYS A 21 -25.19 3.07 -1.37
CA CYS A 21 -24.18 3.90 -0.72
C CYS A 21 -23.08 3.05 -0.05
N ALA A 22 -23.46 1.97 0.65
CA ALA A 22 -22.49 1.05 1.24
C ALA A 22 -21.61 0.38 0.19
N LEU A 23 -22.20 -0.01 -0.95
CA LEU A 23 -21.51 -0.64 -2.07
C LEU A 23 -20.53 0.34 -2.73
N VAL A 24 -20.97 1.56 -3.06
CA VAL A 24 -20.13 2.62 -3.64
C VAL A 24 -18.99 3.02 -2.71
N TYR A 25 -19.26 3.17 -1.40
CA TYR A 25 -18.23 3.49 -0.42
C TYR A 25 -17.19 2.36 -0.29
N GLY A 26 -17.64 1.11 -0.26
CA GLY A 26 -16.76 -0.06 -0.25
C GLY A 26 -15.85 -0.10 -1.49
N TRP A 27 -16.42 0.11 -2.67
CA TRP A 27 -15.67 0.17 -3.93
C TRP A 27 -14.66 1.32 -3.98
N SER A 28 -15.07 2.52 -3.55
CA SER A 28 -14.20 3.70 -3.55
C SER A 28 -12.95 3.51 -2.67
N LYS A 29 -13.07 2.85 -1.52
CA LYS A 29 -11.93 2.57 -0.65
C LYS A 29 -10.93 1.61 -1.26
N GLN A 30 -11.41 0.57 -1.94
CA GLN A 30 -10.54 -0.41 -2.56
C GLN A 30 -9.78 0.19 -3.74
N LEU A 31 -10.45 1.04 -4.53
CA LEU A 31 -9.82 1.76 -5.64
C LEU A 31 -8.72 2.72 -5.15
N GLU A 32 -8.92 3.40 -4.02
CA GLU A 32 -7.95 4.34 -3.45
C GLU A 32 -6.62 3.67 -3.07
N LEU A 33 -6.66 2.48 -2.45
CA LEU A 33 -5.45 1.80 -1.98
C LEU A 33 -4.62 1.22 -3.12
N THR A 34 -5.25 0.50 -4.05
CA THR A 34 -4.55 -0.08 -5.19
C THR A 34 -3.96 0.99 -6.11
N SER A 35 -4.71 2.07 -6.35
CA SER A 35 -4.22 3.20 -7.16
C SER A 35 -3.01 3.88 -6.51
N LYS A 36 -3.01 4.02 -5.18
CA LYS A 36 -1.85 4.56 -4.44
C LYS A 36 -0.62 3.69 -4.57
N HIS A 37 -0.75 2.38 -4.34
CA HIS A 37 0.38 1.46 -4.48
C HIS A 37 0.90 1.39 -5.91
N HIS A 38 0.01 1.45 -6.91
CA HIS A 38 0.42 1.54 -8.31
C HIS A 38 1.23 2.83 -8.57
N ALA A 39 0.77 3.98 -8.08
CA ALA A 39 1.47 5.25 -8.23
C ALA A 39 2.83 5.27 -7.49
N GLU A 40 2.85 4.84 -6.22
CA GLU A 40 4.07 4.78 -5.41
C GLU A 40 5.10 3.81 -6.01
N GLN A 41 4.68 2.63 -6.45
CA GLN A 41 5.59 1.66 -7.06
C GLN A 41 6.15 2.19 -8.38
N ASN A 42 5.29 2.73 -9.26
CA ASN A 42 5.73 3.30 -10.53
C ASN A 42 6.73 4.45 -10.38
N LEU A 43 6.51 5.31 -9.38
CA LEU A 43 7.43 6.42 -9.10
C LEU A 43 8.82 5.94 -8.67
N HIS A 44 8.90 4.75 -8.07
CA HIS A 44 10.13 4.23 -7.48
C HIS A 44 10.64 2.95 -8.15
N LEU A 45 10.14 2.57 -9.34
CA LEU A 45 10.58 1.35 -10.04
C LEU A 45 12.10 1.30 -10.20
N ALA A 46 12.70 2.40 -10.65
CA ALA A 46 14.14 2.51 -10.93
C ALA A 46 14.99 2.80 -9.67
N LEU A 47 14.41 2.86 -8.47
CA LEU A 47 15.15 3.21 -7.24
C LEU A 47 16.29 2.21 -6.97
N ALA A 48 15.99 0.92 -6.98
CA ALA A 48 16.99 -0.11 -6.77
C ALA A 48 18.04 -0.11 -7.90
N GLU A 49 17.62 0.10 -9.15
CA GLU A 49 18.52 0.11 -10.30
C GLU A 49 19.54 1.24 -10.20
N HIS A 50 19.09 2.48 -9.97
CA HIS A 50 19.99 3.63 -9.81
C HIS A 50 20.94 3.43 -8.63
N LEU A 51 20.49 2.88 -7.50
CA LEU A 51 21.36 2.61 -6.36
C LEU A 51 22.45 1.58 -6.67
N VAL A 52 22.14 0.54 -7.45
CA VAL A 52 23.13 -0.45 -7.89
C VAL A 52 24.13 0.16 -8.87
N GLN A 53 23.66 0.99 -9.81
CA GLN A 53 24.51 1.58 -10.85
C GLN A 53 25.45 2.66 -10.30
N ASP A 54 24.95 3.50 -9.37
CA ASP A 54 25.63 4.68 -8.88
C ASP A 54 26.51 4.41 -7.66
N ASN A 55 26.34 3.27 -6.98
CA ASN A 55 27.09 2.94 -5.77
C ASN A 55 28.11 1.81 -5.98
N PRO A 56 29.42 2.13 -6.00
CA PRO A 56 30.47 1.12 -6.19
C PRO A 56 30.43 -0.02 -5.17
N LEU A 57 30.04 0.26 -3.91
CA LEU A 57 29.95 -0.75 -2.86
C LEU A 57 28.90 -1.82 -3.17
N ILE A 58 27.81 -1.42 -3.83
CA ILE A 58 26.75 -2.33 -4.28
C ILE A 58 27.19 -3.01 -5.58
N LYS A 59 27.70 -2.23 -6.54
CA LYS A 59 28.07 -2.67 -7.89
C LYS A 59 29.13 -3.76 -7.90
N GLU A 60 30.14 -3.67 -7.05
CA GLU A 60 31.21 -4.66 -7.02
C GLU A 60 30.82 -5.93 -6.23
N GLY A 61 29.59 -6.01 -5.69
CA GLY A 61 29.12 -7.15 -4.91
C GLY A 61 30.05 -7.48 -3.74
N VAL A 62 30.81 -6.49 -3.26
CA VAL A 62 31.86 -6.70 -2.26
C VAL A 62 31.19 -7.12 -0.97
N TYR A 63 31.62 -8.27 -0.45
CA TYR A 63 31.10 -8.94 0.75
C TYR A 63 31.27 -8.15 2.06
N ASP A 64 31.58 -6.85 2.00
CA ASP A 64 31.55 -5.98 3.17
C ASP A 64 30.09 -5.61 3.49
N TYR A 65 29.38 -6.60 4.01
CA TYR A 65 28.00 -6.46 4.46
C TYR A 65 27.85 -5.40 5.55
N LYS A 66 28.93 -5.06 6.26
CA LYS A 66 28.95 -4.01 7.28
C LYS A 66 29.00 -2.62 6.64
N ALA A 67 29.80 -2.42 5.60
CA ALA A 67 29.75 -1.19 4.81
C ALA A 67 28.37 -1.02 4.15
N LEU A 68 27.80 -2.11 3.64
CA LEU A 68 26.48 -2.08 3.02
C LEU A 68 25.35 -1.80 4.04
N GLU A 69 25.44 -2.36 5.25
CA GLU A 69 24.54 -2.02 6.37
C GLU A 69 24.60 -0.54 6.73
N ASN A 70 25.80 0.05 6.79
CA ASN A 70 25.98 1.48 7.05
C ASN A 70 25.40 2.34 5.93
N LEU A 71 25.61 1.97 4.67
CA LEU A 71 25.01 2.65 3.53
C LEU A 71 23.49 2.65 3.63
N PHE A 72 22.89 1.47 3.87
CA PHE A 72 21.45 1.34 4.05
C PHE A 72 20.95 2.17 5.22
N HIS A 73 21.70 2.24 6.33
CA HIS A 73 21.37 3.10 7.45
C HIS A 73 21.25 4.56 7.03
N THR A 74 22.27 5.09 6.33
CA THR A 74 22.27 6.47 5.84
C THR A 74 21.13 6.74 4.87
N LEU A 75 20.87 5.83 3.92
CA LEU A 75 19.77 5.97 2.98
C LEU A 75 18.41 5.99 3.68
N MET A 76 18.23 5.22 4.76
CA MET A 76 17.00 5.24 5.55
C MET A 76 16.84 6.51 6.41
N LEU A 77 17.93 7.19 6.76
CA LEU A 77 17.84 8.52 7.39
C LEU A 77 17.34 9.58 6.40
N LEU A 78 17.77 9.50 5.14
CA LEU A 78 17.38 10.44 4.08
C LEU A 78 15.99 10.13 3.51
N GLY A 79 15.66 8.84 3.40
CA GLY A 79 14.40 8.34 2.88
C GLY A 79 13.80 7.28 3.81
N PRO A 80 13.17 7.67 4.93
CA PRO A 80 12.61 6.73 5.92
C PRO A 80 11.42 5.91 5.38
N ALA A 81 10.92 6.25 4.19
CA ALA A 81 9.92 5.49 3.48
C ALA A 81 10.47 4.20 2.84
N PHE A 82 11.79 4.01 2.80
CA PHE A 82 12.41 2.86 2.16
C PHE A 82 13.11 1.95 3.16
N GLU A 83 13.11 0.65 2.88
CA GLU A 83 13.90 -0.33 3.63
C GLU A 83 14.72 -1.15 2.64
N PHE A 84 16.03 -1.20 2.86
CA PHE A 84 16.98 -1.79 1.92
C PHE A 84 17.45 -3.17 2.41
N TYR A 85 17.46 -4.12 1.49
CA TYR A 85 17.87 -5.49 1.72
C TYR A 85 18.76 -5.95 0.56
N PHE A 86 19.89 -6.56 0.88
CA PHE A 86 20.65 -7.32 -0.10
C PHE A 86 20.27 -8.80 0.02
N VAL A 87 19.87 -9.39 -1.09
CA VAL A 87 19.35 -10.76 -1.15
C VAL A 87 20.19 -11.56 -2.12
N ASP A 88 20.57 -12.79 -1.76
CA ASP A 88 21.34 -13.64 -2.65
C ASP A 88 20.52 -14.22 -3.82
N GLU A 89 21.18 -14.98 -4.69
CA GLU A 89 20.59 -15.65 -5.84
C GLU A 89 19.49 -16.67 -5.49
N THR A 90 19.40 -17.10 -4.22
CA THR A 90 18.42 -18.07 -3.71
C THR A 90 17.25 -17.41 -2.97
N GLY A 91 17.33 -16.11 -2.70
CA GLY A 91 16.33 -15.37 -1.94
C GLY A 91 16.68 -15.20 -0.46
N LYS A 92 17.88 -15.59 -0.01
CA LYS A 92 18.33 -15.39 1.38
C LYS A 92 18.71 -13.93 1.60
N ILE A 93 18.22 -13.35 2.68
CA ILE A 93 18.58 -11.99 3.07
C ILE A 93 19.98 -12.02 3.70
N LEU A 94 20.93 -11.31 3.09
CA LEU A 94 22.33 -11.28 3.51
C LEU A 94 22.65 -10.07 4.40
N THR A 95 22.13 -8.89 4.05
CA THR A 95 22.32 -7.68 4.87
C THR A 95 21.13 -6.72 4.78
N TYR A 96 20.94 -5.92 5.82
CA TYR A 96 19.88 -4.93 5.98
C TYR A 96 20.24 -3.94 7.10
N SER A 97 19.67 -2.73 7.09
CA SER A 97 19.76 -1.80 8.22
C SER A 97 18.46 -1.77 9.01
N ALA A 98 18.40 -2.53 10.10
CA ALA A 98 17.24 -2.57 10.99
C ALA A 98 17.66 -2.93 12.42
N LYS A 99 16.94 -2.40 13.41
CA LYS A 99 17.16 -2.78 14.82
C LYS A 99 17.05 -4.31 14.99
N PRO A 100 17.83 -4.93 15.89
CA PRO A 100 17.74 -6.36 16.16
C PRO A 100 16.30 -6.82 16.42
N GLY A 101 15.90 -7.93 15.81
CA GLY A 101 14.55 -8.51 15.95
C GLY A 101 13.45 -7.89 15.07
N LYS A 102 13.74 -6.83 14.30
CA LYS A 102 12.76 -6.23 13.38
C LYS A 102 12.55 -7.07 12.10
N VAL A 103 13.61 -7.66 11.57
CA VAL A 103 13.53 -8.57 10.42
C VAL A 103 13.20 -9.98 10.92
N LYS A 104 12.07 -10.52 10.45
CA LYS A 104 11.49 -11.80 10.91
C LYS A 104 11.67 -12.92 9.89
N ARG A 105 11.91 -12.59 8.62
CA ARG A 105 12.17 -13.54 7.54
C ARG A 105 13.68 -13.64 7.30
N THR A 106 14.16 -14.84 7.03
CA THR A 106 15.53 -15.07 6.55
C THR A 106 15.60 -15.20 5.04
N HIS A 107 14.47 -15.48 4.38
CA HIS A 107 14.35 -15.65 2.94
C HIS A 107 13.09 -14.96 2.42
N ILE A 108 13.15 -14.54 1.16
CA ILE A 108 12.03 -13.99 0.37
C ILE A 108 11.88 -14.76 -0.94
N SER A 109 10.68 -14.76 -1.51
CA SER A 109 10.47 -15.26 -2.87
C SER A 109 11.10 -14.33 -3.90
N LEU A 110 11.90 -14.87 -4.81
CA LEU A 110 12.45 -14.13 -5.95
C LEU A 110 11.48 -14.01 -7.13
N THR A 111 10.36 -14.75 -7.13
CA THR A 111 9.39 -14.75 -8.23
C THR A 111 8.80 -13.36 -8.49
N PRO A 112 8.33 -12.61 -7.47
CA PRO A 112 7.83 -11.25 -7.67
C PRO A 112 8.93 -10.30 -8.17
N LEU A 113 10.17 -10.44 -7.68
CA LEU A 113 11.29 -9.60 -8.08
C LEU A 113 11.59 -9.77 -9.57
N LYS A 114 11.76 -11.02 -10.02
CA LYS A 114 12.00 -11.33 -11.43
C LYS A 114 10.86 -10.85 -12.32
N ARG A 115 9.61 -10.98 -11.86
CA ARG A 115 8.44 -10.47 -12.58
C ARG A 115 8.50 -8.96 -12.76
N LEU A 116 8.79 -8.21 -11.70
CA LEU A 116 8.87 -6.75 -11.75
C LEU A 116 10.04 -6.26 -12.62
N ILE A 117 11.20 -6.92 -12.52
CA ILE A 117 12.39 -6.59 -13.31
C ILE A 117 12.12 -6.83 -14.81
N ASN A 118 11.48 -7.95 -15.16
CA ASN A 118 11.23 -8.31 -16.56
C ASN A 118 10.04 -7.55 -17.16
N ASP A 119 9.03 -7.23 -16.35
CA ASP A 119 7.83 -6.51 -16.77
C ASP A 119 7.46 -5.43 -15.74
N PRO A 120 8.10 -4.25 -15.81
CA PRO A 120 7.80 -3.13 -14.92
C PRO A 120 6.36 -2.62 -15.08
N SER A 121 5.71 -2.89 -16.23
CA SER A 121 4.34 -2.45 -16.52
C SER A 121 3.27 -3.24 -15.76
N ALA A 122 3.62 -4.41 -15.22
CA ALA A 122 2.73 -5.25 -14.41
C ALA A 122 2.53 -4.74 -12.97
N ALA A 123 3.05 -3.57 -12.61
CA ALA A 123 2.81 -2.94 -11.33
C ALA A 123 1.29 -2.71 -11.07
N PRO A 124 0.81 -2.78 -9.81
CA PRO A 124 1.61 -3.06 -8.62
C PRO A 124 1.87 -4.56 -8.45
N ILE A 125 3.12 -4.90 -8.12
CA ILE A 125 3.55 -6.24 -7.73
C ILE A 125 3.94 -6.22 -6.25
N TYR A 126 3.38 -7.17 -5.50
CA TYR A 126 3.64 -7.31 -4.08
C TYR A 126 4.67 -8.42 -3.84
N GLY A 127 5.65 -8.11 -2.98
CA GLY A 127 6.72 -9.02 -2.57
C GLY A 127 6.66 -9.27 -1.06
N ASP A 128 7.38 -10.29 -0.60
CA ASP A 128 7.43 -10.63 0.83
C ASP A 128 8.02 -9.48 1.65
N ASN A 129 7.34 -9.07 2.72
CA ASN A 129 7.85 -8.11 3.71
C ASN A 129 8.85 -8.76 4.70
N PRO A 130 10.15 -8.46 4.69
CA PRO A 130 11.11 -9.09 5.59
C PRO A 130 10.78 -8.93 7.09
N ARG A 131 10.03 -7.89 7.47
CA ARG A 131 9.65 -7.59 8.87
C ARG A 131 8.32 -8.21 9.32
N ASN A 132 7.50 -8.74 8.41
CA ASN A 132 6.21 -9.35 8.74
C ASN A 132 5.89 -10.57 7.87
N LYS A 133 5.84 -11.76 8.47
CA LYS A 133 5.62 -13.06 7.80
C LYS A 133 4.24 -13.24 7.14
N GLU A 134 3.27 -12.40 7.46
CA GLU A 134 1.90 -12.49 6.92
C GLU A 134 1.59 -11.38 5.92
N GLN A 135 2.52 -10.44 5.74
CA GLN A 135 2.32 -9.26 4.90
C GLN A 135 3.22 -9.30 3.67
N GLN A 136 2.67 -8.75 2.59
CA GLN A 136 3.39 -8.38 1.38
C GLN A 136 3.32 -6.87 1.17
N LYS A 137 4.34 -6.30 0.53
CA LYS A 137 4.44 -4.85 0.26
C LYS A 137 4.90 -4.61 -1.17
N ILE A 138 4.60 -3.42 -1.68
CA ILE A 138 5.20 -2.93 -2.91
C ILE A 138 6.70 -2.68 -2.71
N PHE A 139 7.47 -2.83 -3.78
CA PHE A 139 8.92 -2.79 -3.73
C PHE A 139 9.52 -2.32 -5.06
N SER A 140 10.80 -1.95 -5.02
CA SER A 140 11.69 -1.83 -6.16
C SER A 140 12.78 -2.91 -6.04
N ALA A 141 13.24 -3.45 -7.16
CA ALA A 141 14.26 -4.47 -7.17
C ALA A 141 15.19 -4.32 -8.39
N ALA A 142 16.47 -4.61 -8.19
CA ALA A 142 17.46 -4.62 -9.26
C ALA A 142 18.45 -5.77 -9.06
N PRO A 143 18.87 -6.44 -10.15
CA PRO A 143 19.94 -7.43 -10.08
C PRO A 143 21.29 -6.76 -9.83
N VAL A 144 22.15 -7.41 -9.07
CA VAL A 144 23.52 -6.95 -8.78
C VAL A 144 24.51 -7.93 -9.40
N PHE A 145 25.37 -7.41 -10.29
CA PHE A 145 26.35 -8.21 -11.02
C PHE A 145 27.76 -7.76 -10.67
N ASN A 146 28.66 -8.71 -10.48
CA ASN A 146 30.11 -8.48 -10.45
C ASN A 146 30.73 -9.27 -11.60
N GLN A 147 31.42 -8.58 -12.53
CA GLN A 147 32.05 -9.19 -13.71
C GLN A 147 31.12 -10.17 -14.44
N ASP A 148 29.91 -9.71 -14.78
CA ASP A 148 28.83 -10.46 -15.44
C ASP A 148 28.24 -11.64 -14.65
N LYS A 149 28.74 -11.91 -13.44
CA LYS A 149 28.15 -12.91 -12.53
C LYS A 149 27.13 -12.26 -11.59
N LEU A 150 25.90 -12.77 -11.61
CA LEU A 150 24.86 -12.38 -10.67
C LEU A 150 25.34 -12.69 -9.24
N GLN A 151 25.35 -11.69 -8.37
CA GLN A 151 25.68 -11.84 -6.95
C GLN A 151 24.41 -11.90 -6.08
N GLY A 152 23.30 -11.37 -6.61
CA GLY A 152 22.05 -11.25 -5.88
C GLY A 152 21.18 -10.13 -6.42
N TYR A 153 20.29 -9.65 -5.56
CA TYR A 153 19.33 -8.59 -5.84
C TYR A 153 19.35 -7.56 -4.72
N LEU A 154 19.34 -6.28 -5.10
CA LEU A 154 18.97 -5.21 -4.19
C LEU A 154 17.44 -5.16 -4.13
N TYR A 155 16.88 -5.42 -2.96
CA TYR A 155 15.46 -5.44 -2.70
C TYR A 155 15.08 -4.28 -1.79
N VAL A 156 14.24 -3.37 -2.29
CA VAL A 156 13.87 -2.14 -1.59
C VAL A 156 12.37 -2.11 -1.35
N ILE A 157 11.95 -2.24 -0.09
CA ILE A 157 10.54 -2.09 0.29
C ILE A 157 10.16 -0.61 0.20
N ILE A 158 9.02 -0.33 -0.45
CA ILE A 158 8.42 1.01 -0.51
C ILE A 158 7.32 1.08 0.55
N GLY A 159 7.33 2.13 1.36
CA GLY A 159 6.44 2.27 2.50
C GLY A 159 6.91 1.44 3.69
N GLY A 160 8.15 1.67 4.15
CA GLY A 160 8.75 1.04 5.32
C GLY A 160 7.99 1.28 6.63
N GLU A 161 8.37 0.57 7.70
CA GLU A 161 7.75 0.65 9.03
C GLU A 161 7.70 2.08 9.60
N ALA A 162 8.73 2.88 9.35
CA ALA A 162 8.77 4.28 9.80
C ALA A 162 7.67 5.12 9.13
N TYR A 163 7.44 4.93 7.83
CA TYR A 163 6.37 5.59 7.08
C TYR A 163 4.98 5.12 7.51
N ASP A 164 4.79 3.81 7.72
CA ASP A 164 3.54 3.25 8.25
C ASP A 164 3.20 3.88 9.62
N THR A 165 4.20 4.04 10.48
CA THR A 165 4.03 4.62 11.82
C THR A 165 3.57 6.09 11.72
N SER A 166 4.23 6.89 10.88
CA SER A 166 3.85 8.29 10.66
C SER A 166 2.46 8.43 10.06
N LEU A 167 2.11 7.61 9.05
CA LEU A 167 0.79 7.63 8.43
C LEU A 167 -0.34 7.17 9.37
N SER A 168 -0.09 6.17 10.22
CA SER A 168 -1.10 5.65 11.14
C SER A 168 -1.54 6.69 12.17
N THR A 169 -0.63 7.61 12.54
CA THR A 169 -0.89 8.68 13.49
C THR A 169 -1.77 9.78 12.89
N VAL A 170 -1.71 10.00 11.57
CA VAL A 170 -2.49 11.02 10.86
C VAL A 170 -3.85 10.48 10.38
N LYS A 171 -3.91 9.23 9.91
CA LYS A 171 -5.13 8.67 9.28
C LYS A 171 -6.33 8.48 10.20
N ASN A 172 -6.13 8.37 11.52
CA ASN A 172 -7.21 7.98 12.43
C ASN A 172 -8.27 9.08 12.65
N ASN A 173 -7.92 10.36 12.51
CA ASN A 173 -8.86 11.45 12.80
C ASN A 173 -9.62 11.93 11.55
N ASP A 174 -8.96 12.06 10.40
CA ASP A 174 -9.55 12.81 9.28
C ASP A 174 -10.52 11.98 8.45
N LYS A 175 -10.22 10.69 8.23
CA LYS A 175 -11.05 9.84 7.34
C LYS A 175 -12.39 9.45 7.96
N LEU A 176 -12.44 9.26 9.28
CA LEU A 176 -13.67 8.90 9.98
C LEU A 176 -14.64 10.08 10.04
N TRP A 177 -14.13 11.28 10.31
CA TRP A 177 -14.95 12.48 10.36
C TRP A 177 -15.53 12.85 8.99
N LEU A 178 -14.72 12.77 7.92
CA LEU A 178 -15.20 13.03 6.56
C LEU A 178 -16.26 12.01 6.13
N ALA A 179 -16.06 10.72 6.44
CA ALA A 179 -17.04 9.68 6.16
C ALA A 179 -18.34 9.88 6.94
N ALA A 180 -18.25 10.29 8.21
CA ALA A 180 -19.41 10.62 9.04
C ALA A 180 -20.18 11.83 8.49
N LEU A 181 -19.47 12.84 7.95
CA LEU A 181 -20.07 14.00 7.30
C LEU A 181 -20.83 13.62 6.02
N TRP A 182 -20.22 12.84 5.14
CA TRP A 182 -20.88 12.36 3.91
C TRP A 182 -22.10 11.48 4.23
N LEU A 183 -21.96 10.58 5.20
CA LEU A 183 -23.06 9.74 5.65
C LEU A 183 -24.19 10.59 6.26
N GLY A 184 -23.86 11.54 7.14
CA GLY A 184 -24.82 12.45 7.74
C GLY A 184 -25.54 13.32 6.71
N SER A 185 -24.81 13.84 5.72
CA SER A 185 -25.39 14.62 4.62
C SER A 185 -26.35 13.78 3.77
N ALA A 186 -25.99 12.54 3.45
CA ALA A 186 -26.84 11.62 2.71
C ALA A 186 -28.13 11.28 3.49
N LEU A 187 -28.03 11.01 4.79
CA LEU A 187 -29.21 10.78 5.64
C LEU A 187 -30.11 12.03 5.72
N ALA A 188 -29.52 13.22 5.89
CA ALA A 188 -30.27 14.47 5.95
C ALA A 188 -31.00 14.76 4.63
N PHE A 189 -30.32 14.57 3.49
CA PHE A 189 -30.93 14.71 2.17
C PHE A 189 -32.11 13.75 1.99
N LEU A 190 -31.94 12.49 2.37
CA LEU A 190 -32.99 11.48 2.27
C LEU A 190 -34.19 11.79 3.20
N PHE A 191 -33.93 12.29 4.41
CA PHE A 191 -34.98 12.74 5.32
C PHE A 191 -35.76 13.92 4.73
N ILE A 192 -35.08 14.91 4.15
CA ILE A 192 -35.71 16.06 3.51
C ILE A 192 -36.53 15.61 2.28
N ALA A 193 -35.97 14.75 1.44
CA ALA A 193 -36.68 14.19 0.28
C ALA A 193 -37.96 13.45 0.72
N MET A 194 -37.90 12.66 1.79
CA MET A 194 -39.06 11.99 2.38
C MET A 194 -40.12 12.98 2.88
N LEU A 195 -39.73 14.07 3.53
CA LEU A 195 -40.66 15.12 3.99
C LEU A 195 -41.31 15.86 2.83
N ILE A 196 -40.55 16.17 1.77
CA ILE A 196 -41.07 16.82 0.55
C ILE A 196 -42.10 15.91 -0.12
N LEU A 197 -41.78 14.63 -0.26
CA LEU A 197 -42.65 13.65 -0.90
C LEU A 197 -43.93 13.43 -0.08
N LEU A 198 -43.81 13.38 1.26
CA LEU A 198 -44.96 13.38 2.17
C LEU A 198 -45.83 14.60 1.93
N ARG A 199 -45.26 15.82 1.98
CA ARG A 199 -46.00 17.07 1.79
C ARG A 199 -46.68 17.15 0.42
N PHE A 200 -45.99 16.72 -0.64
CA PHE A 200 -46.53 16.75 -2.01
C PHE A 200 -47.75 15.82 -2.15
N PHE A 201 -47.73 14.65 -1.51
CA PHE A 201 -48.83 13.69 -1.58
C PHE A 201 -49.92 13.86 -0.52
N THR A 202 -49.64 14.52 0.61
CA THR A 202 -50.63 14.79 1.67
C THR A 202 -51.25 16.18 1.58
N ASN A 203 -50.77 17.05 0.69
CA ASN A 203 -51.50 18.26 0.33
C ASN A 203 -52.67 17.88 -0.60
N PRO A 204 -53.91 18.31 -0.28
CA PRO A 204 -55.08 18.06 -1.12
C PRO A 204 -55.01 18.77 -2.48
#